data_AF-A0A1A7YZJ0-F1
#
_entry.id   AF-A0A1A7YZJ0-F1
#
_cell.length_a   1.000
_cell.length_b   1.000
_cell.length_c   1.000
_cell.angle_alpha   90.00
_cell.angle_beta   90.00
_cell.angle_gamma   90.00
#
_symmetry.space_group_name_H-M   'P 1'
#
loop_
_entity.id
_entity.type
_entity.pdbx_description
1 polymer ?
#
loop_
_entity_poly.entity_id
_entity_poly.type
_entity_poly.pdbx_seq_one_letter_code
_entity_poly.pdbx_strand_id
1 'polypeptide(L)'
;MAASISALLKPWTSRMVLVRWSRYNPYYLEPEVRKEAYSRSETELSPEEKEEHQLKTLRPIKAATSGVTSSVFDDPVISKFINMMMRDGNKVLAREIMLQTLENIKKKQVEKYHKTSGGRKEEIECNPYEIFHQALENCKPVVGLASIQKGGKYYQVPIPLTDNRRRFLAMKWMITECKENKHRRTHMYEKLSQELLAAFQKEGNVIKKKLELHKMAEANRAYAHYRWW
;
A
#
# COMPACT_ATOMS: atom_id res chain seq x y z
N MET A 1 -20.37 -41.46 20.13
CA MET A 1 -20.34 -42.06 18.78
C MET A 1 -21.34 -41.34 17.90
N ALA A 2 -20.91 -40.30 17.18
CA ALA A 2 -21.60 -39.72 16.01
C ALA A 2 -20.64 -38.73 15.34
N ALA A 3 -19.62 -39.25 14.64
CA ALA A 3 -18.84 -38.42 13.72
C ALA A 3 -19.75 -38.08 12.53
N SER A 4 -20.00 -36.79 12.31
CA SER A 4 -20.88 -36.33 11.23
C SER A 4 -20.36 -36.76 9.86
N ILE A 5 -21.18 -37.50 9.13
CA ILE A 5 -20.92 -38.02 7.77
C ILE A 5 -20.70 -36.89 6.74
N SER A 6 -20.93 -35.62 7.12
CA SER A 6 -20.76 -34.43 6.27
C SER A 6 -19.32 -34.21 5.77
N ALA A 7 -18.30 -34.79 6.40
CA ALA A 7 -16.92 -34.70 5.94
C ALA A 7 -16.59 -35.65 4.76
N LEU A 8 -17.38 -36.71 4.56
CA LEU A 8 -17.13 -37.74 3.55
C LEU A 8 -17.70 -37.41 2.16
N LEU A 9 -18.62 -36.44 2.06
CA LEU A 9 -19.31 -36.07 0.82
C LEU A 9 -18.83 -34.74 0.25
N LYS A 10 -17.54 -34.40 0.37
CA LYS A 10 -16.99 -33.31 -0.44
C LYS A 10 -16.86 -33.81 -1.88
N PRO A 11 -17.59 -33.24 -2.87
CA PRO A 11 -17.41 -33.61 -4.26
C PRO A 11 -15.94 -33.42 -4.64
N TRP A 12 -15.42 -34.37 -5.41
CA TRP A 12 -14.10 -34.31 -6.01
C TRP A 12 -14.10 -33.19 -7.06
N THR A 13 -14.09 -31.96 -6.58
CA THR A 13 -13.71 -30.81 -7.39
C THR A 13 -12.28 -31.08 -7.83
N SER A 14 -11.99 -30.91 -9.12
CA SER A 14 -10.61 -30.92 -9.58
C SER A 14 -9.87 -29.95 -8.67
N ARG A 15 -8.96 -30.48 -7.85
CA ARG A 15 -8.04 -29.62 -7.11
C ARG A 15 -7.33 -28.85 -8.20
N MET A 16 -7.68 -27.57 -8.38
CA MET A 16 -6.80 -26.63 -9.04
C MET A 16 -5.51 -26.73 -8.26
N VAL A 17 -4.57 -27.52 -8.76
CA VAL A 17 -3.22 -27.57 -8.21
C VAL A 17 -2.75 -26.14 -8.31
N LEU A 18 -2.47 -25.53 -7.17
CA LEU A 18 -1.82 -24.22 -7.11
C LEU A 18 -0.56 -24.35 -7.97
N VAL A 19 -0.61 -23.83 -9.19
CA VAL A 19 0.54 -23.77 -10.07
C VAL A 19 1.52 -22.88 -9.31
N ARG A 20 2.54 -23.50 -8.69
CA ARG A 20 3.58 -22.77 -7.95
C ARG A 20 4.41 -21.85 -8.87
N TRP A 21 4.16 -21.91 -10.17
CA TRP A 21 4.90 -21.25 -11.24
C TRP A 21 3.99 -20.32 -12.04
N SER A 22 4.58 -19.25 -12.59
CA SER A 22 3.90 -18.40 -13.57
C SER A 22 3.51 -19.22 -14.80
N ARG A 23 2.31 -18.98 -15.34
CA ARG A 23 1.90 -19.54 -16.65
C ARG A 23 2.60 -18.86 -17.82
N TYR A 24 3.06 -17.62 -17.63
CA TYR A 24 3.83 -16.89 -18.62
C TYR A 24 5.30 -17.29 -18.58
N ASN A 25 5.88 -17.55 -19.76
CA ASN A 25 7.33 -17.72 -19.96
C ASN A 25 8.05 -16.41 -19.58
N PRO A 26 9.22 -16.45 -18.92
CA PRO A 26 10.06 -15.26 -18.67
C PRO A 26 10.33 -14.35 -19.88
N TYR A 27 10.20 -14.87 -21.10
CA TYR A 27 10.33 -14.09 -22.34
C TYR A 27 9.20 -13.05 -22.55
N TYR A 28 8.06 -13.21 -21.89
CA TYR A 28 6.92 -12.29 -22.03
C TYR A 28 7.19 -10.94 -21.34
N LEU A 29 6.89 -9.86 -22.06
CA LEU A 29 6.96 -8.49 -21.51
C LEU A 29 5.72 -8.14 -20.69
N GLU A 30 5.88 -7.29 -19.68
CA GLU A 30 4.75 -6.73 -18.94
C GLU A 30 3.96 -5.73 -19.80
N PRO A 31 2.63 -5.65 -19.66
CA PRO A 31 1.82 -4.73 -20.44
C PRO A 31 1.97 -3.31 -19.92
N GLU A 32 2.22 -2.38 -20.84
CA GLU A 32 2.22 -0.95 -20.53
C GLU A 32 0.82 -0.35 -20.72
N VAL A 33 0.21 0.07 -19.61
CA VAL A 33 -1.19 0.51 -19.58
C VAL A 33 -1.35 2.04 -19.72
N ARG A 34 -0.27 2.80 -19.51
CA ARG A 34 -0.30 4.28 -19.57
C ARG A 34 -0.44 4.73 -21.02
N LYS A 35 -1.51 5.47 -21.34
CA LYS A 35 -1.75 6.01 -22.69
C LYS A 35 -0.66 6.98 -23.14
N GLU A 36 -0.17 7.79 -22.20
CA GLU A 36 0.87 8.80 -22.44
C GLU A 36 2.15 8.21 -23.03
N ALA A 37 2.50 6.97 -22.70
CA ALA A 37 3.68 6.30 -23.24
C ALA A 37 3.61 6.12 -24.77
N TYR A 38 2.40 5.93 -25.31
CA TYR A 38 2.18 5.75 -26.75
C TYR A 38 1.92 7.06 -27.49
N SER A 39 1.64 8.16 -26.78
CA SER A 39 1.37 9.46 -27.38
C SER A 39 2.64 10.26 -27.70
N ARG A 40 3.79 9.86 -27.14
CA ARG A 40 5.09 10.52 -27.38
C ARG A 40 5.57 10.24 -28.80
N SER A 41 6.10 11.27 -29.46
CA SER A 41 6.67 11.14 -30.80
C SER A 41 7.99 10.38 -30.78
N GLU A 42 8.32 9.63 -31.84
CA GLU A 42 9.58 8.87 -31.92
C GLU A 42 10.84 9.75 -31.84
N THR A 43 10.71 11.02 -32.21
CA THR A 43 11.77 12.03 -32.12
C THR A 43 12.10 12.40 -30.67
N GLU A 44 11.14 12.30 -29.76
CA GLU A 44 11.33 12.61 -28.34
C GLU A 44 11.89 11.41 -27.55
N LEU A 45 11.86 10.21 -28.12
CA LEU A 45 12.27 8.99 -27.42
C LEU A 45 13.79 8.91 -27.26
N SER A 46 14.21 8.53 -26.06
CA SER A 46 15.59 8.14 -25.76
C SER A 46 15.99 6.92 -26.62
N PRO A 47 17.28 6.74 -26.98
CA PRO A 47 17.74 5.52 -27.66
C PRO A 47 17.33 4.24 -26.92
N GLU A 48 17.34 4.23 -25.57
CA GLU A 48 16.90 3.09 -24.76
C GLU A 48 15.42 2.80 -24.94
N GLU A 49 14.57 3.82 -24.96
CA GLU A 49 13.12 3.68 -25.15
C GLU A 49 12.79 3.19 -26.57
N LYS A 50 13.59 3.58 -27.57
CA LYS A 50 13.48 3.06 -28.94
C LYS A 50 13.80 1.57 -29.00
N GLU A 51 14.84 1.12 -28.30
CA GLU A 51 15.16 -0.30 -28.18
C GLU A 51 14.03 -1.08 -27.49
N GLU A 52 13.46 -0.55 -26.40
CA GLU A 52 12.31 -1.15 -25.74
C GLU A 52 11.09 -1.24 -26.68
N HIS A 53 10.84 -0.21 -27.49
CA HIS A 53 9.76 -0.20 -28.46
C HIS A 53 9.95 -1.29 -29.53
N GLN A 54 11.17 -1.44 -30.04
CA GLN A 54 11.52 -2.55 -30.95
C GLN A 54 11.31 -3.91 -30.29
N LEU A 55 11.71 -4.07 -29.02
CA LEU A 55 11.47 -5.30 -28.27
C LEU A 55 9.98 -5.60 -28.10
N LYS A 56 9.13 -4.59 -27.87
CA LYS A 56 7.67 -4.76 -27.78
C LYS A 56 7.04 -5.22 -29.09
N THR A 57 7.61 -4.86 -30.25
CA THR A 57 7.17 -5.35 -31.56
C THR A 57 7.48 -6.83 -31.77
N LEU A 58 8.63 -7.30 -31.25
CA LEU A 58 9.13 -8.66 -31.46
C LEU A 58 8.64 -9.66 -30.41
N ARG A 59 8.50 -9.23 -29.15
CA ARG A 59 8.20 -10.10 -28.01
C ARG A 59 6.70 -10.14 -27.70
N PRO A 60 6.17 -11.29 -27.25
CA PRO A 60 4.79 -11.36 -26.80
C PRO A 60 4.62 -10.61 -25.47
N ILE A 61 3.49 -9.92 -25.33
CA ILE A 61 3.14 -9.12 -24.14
C ILE A 61 2.10 -9.89 -23.31
N LYS A 62 2.20 -9.85 -21.98
CA LYS A 62 1.20 -10.48 -21.10
C LYS A 62 -0.14 -9.74 -21.19
N ALA A 63 -1.23 -10.45 -20.90
CA ALA A 63 -2.54 -9.81 -20.78
C ALA A 63 -2.55 -8.85 -19.58
N ALA A 64 -3.12 -7.65 -19.78
CA ALA A 64 -3.30 -6.68 -18.71
C ALA A 64 -4.18 -7.24 -17.59
N THR A 65 -3.79 -6.99 -16.34
CA THR A 65 -4.58 -7.45 -15.19
C THR A 65 -5.87 -6.64 -15.06
N SER A 66 -6.96 -7.27 -14.61
CA SER A 66 -8.27 -6.61 -14.44
C SER A 66 -8.29 -5.46 -13.43
N GLY A 67 -7.23 -5.30 -12.64
CA GLY A 67 -7.10 -4.27 -11.62
C GLY A 67 -6.38 -3.00 -12.06
N VAL A 68 -5.75 -3.01 -13.24
CA VAL A 68 -4.98 -1.88 -13.77
C VAL A 68 -5.70 -1.37 -15.02
N THR A 69 -6.00 -0.08 -15.04
CA THR A 69 -6.75 0.54 -16.14
C THR A 69 -6.05 1.81 -16.59
N SER A 70 -6.27 2.21 -17.83
CA SER A 70 -5.75 3.47 -18.40
C SER A 70 -6.60 4.70 -18.03
N SER A 71 -7.38 4.60 -16.95
CA SER A 71 -8.25 5.68 -16.48
C SER A 71 -7.43 6.73 -15.75
N VAL A 72 -7.76 8.01 -15.95
CA VAL A 72 -7.09 9.13 -15.27
C VAL A 72 -7.33 9.11 -13.76
N PHE A 73 -8.43 8.51 -13.31
CA PHE A 73 -8.78 8.39 -11.90
C PHE A 73 -8.14 7.17 -11.21
N ASP A 74 -7.40 6.32 -11.92
CA ASP A 74 -6.75 5.16 -11.32
C ASP A 74 -5.47 5.57 -10.59
N ASP A 75 -5.43 5.33 -9.29
CA ASP A 75 -4.26 5.59 -8.46
C ASP A 75 -3.66 4.24 -7.99
N PRO A 76 -2.41 3.92 -8.39
CA PRO A 76 -1.77 2.65 -8.02
C PRO A 76 -1.54 2.52 -6.52
N VAL A 77 -1.37 3.62 -5.78
CA VAL A 77 -1.15 3.61 -4.32
C VAL A 77 -2.44 3.21 -3.61
N ILE A 78 -3.57 3.80 -4.02
CA ILE A 78 -4.91 3.44 -3.50
C ILE A 78 -5.26 2.01 -3.90
N SER A 79 -5.03 1.62 -5.15
CA SER A 79 -5.26 0.25 -5.62
C SER A 79 -4.47 -0.76 -4.78
N LYS A 80 -3.19 -0.45 -4.46
CA LYS A 80 -2.37 -1.29 -3.58
C LYS A 80 -2.92 -1.34 -2.15
N PHE A 81 -3.35 -0.22 -1.60
CA PHE A 81 -3.94 -0.16 -0.27
C PHE A 81 -5.25 -0.97 -0.17
N ILE A 82 -6.15 -0.85 -1.17
CA ILE A 82 -7.38 -1.65 -1.27
C ILE A 82 -7.03 -3.14 -1.25
N ASN A 83 -6.04 -3.56 -2.05
CA ASN A 83 -5.61 -4.96 -2.10
C ASN A 83 -5.02 -5.44 -0.75
N MET A 84 -4.33 -4.58 0.01
CA MET A 84 -3.83 -4.92 1.35
C MET A 84 -4.93 -4.97 2.41
N MET A 85 -6.00 -4.20 2.23
CA MET A 85 -7.15 -4.17 3.13
C MET A 85 -8.07 -5.38 2.93
N MET A 86 -8.19 -5.84 1.68
CA MET A 86 -9.00 -6.97 1.22
C MET A 86 -8.75 -8.25 2.03
N ARG A 87 -9.82 -9.00 2.30
CA ARG A 87 -9.80 -10.33 2.92
C ARG A 87 -10.63 -11.29 2.08
N ASP A 88 -10.19 -12.55 2.05
CA ASP A 88 -10.91 -13.66 1.41
C ASP A 88 -11.29 -13.40 -0.05
N GLY A 89 -10.50 -12.58 -0.76
CA GLY A 89 -10.75 -12.20 -2.16
C GLY A 89 -11.90 -11.22 -2.38
N ASN A 90 -12.54 -10.69 -1.33
CA ASN A 90 -13.66 -9.76 -1.48
C ASN A 90 -13.18 -8.32 -1.79
N LYS A 91 -12.89 -8.08 -3.06
CA LYS A 91 -12.42 -6.77 -3.56
C LYS A 91 -13.53 -5.71 -3.59
N VAL A 92 -14.79 -6.13 -3.78
CA VAL A 92 -15.94 -5.22 -3.83
C VAL A 92 -16.10 -4.50 -2.49
N LEU A 93 -16.12 -5.26 -1.39
CA LEU A 93 -16.22 -4.70 -0.04
C LEU A 93 -15.03 -3.80 0.31
N ALA A 94 -13.81 -4.22 -0.04
CA ALA A 94 -12.62 -3.41 0.22
C ALA A 94 -12.64 -2.07 -0.54
N ARG A 95 -13.15 -2.07 -1.79
CA ARG A 95 -13.34 -0.85 -2.57
C ARG A 95 -14.41 0.04 -1.95
N GLU A 96 -15.53 -0.51 -1.52
CA GLU A 96 -16.61 0.22 -0.87
C GLU A 96 -16.12 0.94 0.41
N ILE A 97 -15.40 0.22 1.28
CA ILE A 97 -14.81 0.81 2.50
C ILE A 97 -13.87 1.97 2.14
N MET A 98 -13.03 1.82 1.11
CA MET A 98 -12.12 2.88 0.69
C MET A 98 -12.89 4.11 0.19
N LEU A 99 -13.91 3.91 -0.66
CA LEU A 99 -14.73 5.01 -1.17
C LEU A 99 -15.44 5.76 -0.04
N GLN A 100 -16.07 5.03 0.89
CA GLN A 100 -16.70 5.61 2.08
C GLN A 100 -15.69 6.36 2.97
N THR A 101 -14.44 5.87 3.04
CA THR A 101 -13.38 6.56 3.78
C THR A 101 -13.04 7.91 3.12
N LEU A 102 -12.79 7.91 1.81
CA LEU A 102 -12.47 9.14 1.06
C LEU A 102 -13.62 10.14 1.12
N GLU A 103 -14.86 9.66 1.03
CA GLU A 103 -16.06 10.48 1.21
C GLU A 103 -16.12 11.11 2.60
N ASN A 104 -15.85 10.33 3.66
CA ASN A 104 -15.84 10.84 5.04
C ASN A 104 -14.73 11.85 5.29
N ILE A 105 -13.55 11.66 4.72
CA ILE A 105 -12.45 12.64 4.78
C ILE A 105 -12.91 13.94 4.14
N LYS A 106 -13.49 13.86 2.94
CA LYS A 106 -13.97 15.03 2.21
C LYS A 106 -15.07 15.77 2.98
N LYS A 107 -16.06 15.04 3.52
CA LYS A 107 -17.14 15.63 4.34
C LYS A 107 -16.57 16.38 5.55
N LYS A 108 -15.67 15.76 6.32
CA LYS A 108 -15.05 16.37 7.51
C LYS A 108 -14.23 17.61 7.17
N GLN A 109 -13.46 17.57 6.07
CA GLN A 109 -12.65 18.72 5.66
C GLN A 109 -13.50 19.87 5.14
N VAL A 110 -14.54 19.59 4.35
CA VAL A 110 -15.50 20.61 3.89
C VAL A 110 -16.25 21.23 5.07
N GLU A 111 -16.67 20.42 6.04
CA GLU A 111 -17.28 20.91 7.28
C GLU A 111 -16.32 21.82 8.07
N LYS A 112 -15.05 21.41 8.21
CA LYS A 112 -13.99 22.21 8.85
C LYS A 112 -13.75 23.52 8.09
N TYR A 113 -13.74 23.49 6.76
CA TYR A 113 -13.56 24.65 5.89
C TYR A 113 -14.68 25.68 6.08
N HIS A 114 -15.94 25.24 6.12
CA HIS A 114 -17.08 26.15 6.34
C HIS A 114 -17.16 26.69 7.77
N LYS A 115 -16.76 25.90 8.78
CA LYS A 115 -16.73 26.33 10.19
C LYS A 115 -15.61 27.33 10.49
N THR A 116 -14.52 27.30 9.73
CA THR A 116 -13.37 28.16 9.95
C THR A 116 -13.65 29.55 9.37
N SER A 117 -13.51 30.60 10.17
CA SER A 117 -13.60 31.99 9.73
C SER A 117 -12.19 32.59 9.52
N GLY A 118 -12.03 33.45 8.51
CA GLY A 118 -10.78 34.17 8.24
C GLY A 118 -9.80 33.50 7.26
N GLY A 119 -8.55 33.99 7.24
CA GLY A 119 -7.49 33.59 6.29
C GLY A 119 -6.96 32.16 6.43
N ARG A 120 -7.29 31.45 7.50
CA ARG A 120 -6.92 30.02 7.70
C ARG A 120 -7.66 29.05 6.79
N LYS A 121 -8.62 29.53 5.98
CA LYS A 121 -9.36 28.70 5.02
C LYS A 121 -8.46 28.11 3.94
N GLU A 122 -7.46 28.88 3.51
CA GLU A 122 -6.54 28.48 2.43
C GLU A 122 -5.60 27.35 2.85
N GLU A 123 -5.34 27.20 4.16
CA GLU A 123 -4.50 26.12 4.71
C GLU A 123 -5.24 24.76 4.77
N ILE A 124 -6.56 24.73 4.55
CA ILE A 124 -7.38 23.53 4.70
C ILE A 124 -7.44 22.78 3.38
N GLU A 125 -6.69 21.68 3.31
CA GLU A 125 -6.77 20.76 2.19
C GLU A 125 -8.11 20.02 2.17
N CYS A 126 -8.84 20.18 1.06
CA CYS A 126 -10.13 19.51 0.84
C CYS A 126 -10.01 18.26 -0.05
N ASN A 127 -8.86 18.05 -0.71
CA ASN A 127 -8.64 16.91 -1.59
C ASN A 127 -8.30 15.64 -0.77
N PRO A 128 -9.17 14.62 -0.74
CA PRO A 128 -8.93 13.42 0.06
C PRO A 128 -7.76 12.57 -0.47
N TYR A 129 -7.42 12.68 -1.76
CA TYR A 129 -6.29 11.95 -2.35
C TYR A 129 -4.96 12.50 -1.85
N GLU A 130 -4.78 13.82 -1.88
CA GLU A 130 -3.57 14.48 -1.37
C GLU A 130 -3.38 14.24 0.13
N ILE A 131 -4.46 14.34 0.91
CA ILE A 131 -4.45 13.98 2.33
C ILE A 131 -3.99 12.54 2.52
N PHE A 132 -4.51 11.59 1.73
CA PHE A 132 -4.14 10.18 1.82
C PHE A 132 -2.66 9.96 1.51
N HIS A 133 -2.14 10.54 0.42
CA HIS A 133 -0.73 10.43 0.05
C HIS A 133 0.17 11.05 1.11
N GLN A 134 -0.12 12.28 1.54
CA GLN A 134 0.68 12.98 2.55
C GLN A 134 0.64 12.28 3.92
N ALA A 135 -0.52 11.75 4.31
CA ALA A 135 -0.64 10.94 5.52
C ALA A 135 0.24 9.69 5.46
N LEU A 136 0.25 8.99 4.33
CA LEU A 136 1.14 7.83 4.14
C LEU A 136 2.61 8.23 4.15
N GLU A 137 3.01 9.32 3.48
CA GLU A 137 4.38 9.86 3.53
C GLU A 137 4.82 10.16 4.96
N ASN A 138 3.96 10.80 5.75
CA ASN A 138 4.21 11.09 7.16
C ASN A 138 4.41 9.79 7.98
N CYS A 139 3.67 8.74 7.67
CA CYS A 139 3.79 7.44 8.33
C CYS A 139 4.99 6.60 7.88
N LYS A 140 5.66 6.91 6.76
CA LYS A 140 6.80 6.12 6.27
C LYS A 140 8.00 6.22 7.24
N PRO A 141 8.52 5.08 7.73
CA PRO A 141 9.77 5.07 8.48
C PRO A 141 10.97 5.12 7.53
N VAL A 142 11.99 5.93 7.84
CA VAL A 142 13.23 6.02 7.06
C VAL A 142 14.15 4.83 7.34
N VAL A 143 14.35 4.52 8.62
CA VAL A 143 15.21 3.43 9.11
C VAL A 143 14.33 2.36 9.74
N GLY A 144 14.73 1.10 9.57
CA GLY A 144 14.16 -0.05 10.25
C GLY A 144 15.22 -0.80 11.05
N LEU A 145 14.81 -1.90 11.66
CA LEU A 145 15.68 -2.80 12.40
C LEU A 145 15.63 -4.19 11.74
N ALA A 146 16.76 -4.86 11.61
CA ALA A 146 16.80 -6.30 11.37
C ALA A 146 17.48 -7.02 12.53
N SER A 147 17.00 -8.22 12.81
CA SER A 147 17.62 -9.12 13.76
C SER A 147 18.82 -9.81 13.10
N ILE A 148 20.03 -9.52 13.59
CA ILE A 148 21.26 -10.18 13.15
C ILE A 148 21.80 -11.03 14.30
N GLN A 149 22.09 -12.30 14.02
CA GLN A 149 22.68 -13.20 15.00
C GLN A 149 24.21 -13.09 14.95
N LYS A 150 24.84 -12.80 16.10
CA LYS A 150 26.31 -12.78 16.23
C LYS A 150 26.70 -13.28 17.62
N GLY A 151 27.63 -14.24 17.67
CA GLY A 151 28.09 -14.83 18.94
C GLY A 151 26.95 -15.41 19.79
N GLY A 152 25.97 -16.06 19.17
CA GLY A 152 24.83 -16.68 19.86
C GLY A 152 23.72 -15.73 20.35
N LYS A 153 23.89 -14.40 20.22
CA LYS A 153 22.87 -13.40 20.57
C LYS A 153 22.28 -12.73 19.32
N TYR A 154 21.03 -12.29 19.41
CA TYR A 154 20.36 -11.51 18.37
C TYR A 154 20.45 -10.02 18.69
N TYR A 155 20.93 -9.22 17.73
CA TYR A 155 21.04 -7.77 17.84
C TYR A 155 20.04 -7.11 16.87
N GLN A 156 19.38 -6.04 17.33
CA GLN A 156 18.56 -5.20 16.46
C GLN A 156 19.46 -4.18 15.77
N VAL A 157 19.77 -4.43 14.51
CA VAL A 157 20.71 -3.63 13.71
C VAL A 157 19.94 -2.62 12.85
N PRO A 158 20.22 -1.32 12.94
CA PRO A 158 19.59 -0.30 12.11
C PRO A 158 19.95 -0.42 10.63
N ILE A 159 18.93 -0.41 9.77
CA ILE A 159 19.08 -0.60 8.31
C ILE A 159 18.25 0.44 7.55
N PRO A 160 18.82 1.08 6.51
CA PRO A 160 18.05 1.94 5.62
C PRO A 160 17.02 1.11 4.85
N LEU A 161 15.76 1.52 4.88
CA LEU A 161 14.69 0.79 4.23
C LEU A 161 14.52 1.21 2.78
N THR A 162 14.34 0.23 1.89
CA THR A 162 13.95 0.48 0.49
C THR A 162 12.57 1.11 0.40
N ASP A 163 12.32 1.90 -0.64
CA ASP A 163 11.08 2.67 -0.73
C ASP A 163 9.81 1.78 -0.74
N ASN A 164 9.88 0.66 -1.45
CA ASN A 164 8.82 -0.36 -1.46
C ASN A 164 8.52 -0.89 -0.05
N ARG A 165 9.56 -1.12 0.76
CA ARG A 165 9.40 -1.60 2.14
C ARG A 165 8.82 -0.51 3.04
N ARG A 166 9.24 0.74 2.89
CA ARG A 166 8.71 1.88 3.65
C ARG A 166 7.22 2.08 3.38
N ARG A 167 6.83 2.11 2.10
CA ARG A 167 5.41 2.18 1.67
C ARG A 167 4.60 1.04 2.26
N PHE A 168 5.10 -0.19 2.17
CA PHE A 168 4.41 -1.37 2.72
C PHE A 168 4.21 -1.26 4.24
N LEU A 169 5.22 -0.84 5.00
CA LEU A 169 5.11 -0.70 6.45
C LEU A 169 4.08 0.37 6.84
N ALA A 170 4.08 1.52 6.18
CA ALA A 170 3.10 2.59 6.42
C ALA A 170 1.66 2.09 6.21
N MET A 171 1.38 1.49 5.05
CA MET A 171 0.06 0.94 4.74
C MET A 171 -0.35 -0.17 5.72
N LYS A 172 0.58 -1.07 6.04
CA LYS A 172 0.33 -2.18 6.98
C LYS A 172 0.00 -1.65 8.37
N TRP A 173 0.78 -0.71 8.90
CA TRP A 173 0.54 -0.15 10.23
C TRP A 173 -0.80 0.57 10.30
N MET A 174 -1.15 1.35 9.28
CA MET A 174 -2.45 2.02 9.21
C MET A 174 -3.60 1.02 9.24
N ILE A 175 -3.56 -0.01 8.39
CA ILE A 175 -4.61 -1.05 8.34
C ILE A 175 -4.68 -1.84 9.64
N THR A 176 -3.54 -2.18 10.24
CA THR A 176 -3.47 -2.92 11.50
C THR A 176 -4.04 -2.09 12.66
N GLU A 177 -3.64 -0.83 12.80
CA GLU A 177 -4.14 0.08 13.84
C GLU A 177 -5.67 0.18 13.77
N CYS A 178 -6.21 0.45 12.57
CA CYS A 178 -7.64 0.61 12.38
C CYS A 178 -8.42 -0.69 12.64
N LYS A 179 -7.79 -1.85 12.45
CA LYS A 179 -8.42 -3.16 12.69
C LYS A 179 -8.39 -3.55 14.17
N GLU A 180 -7.28 -3.28 14.87
CA GLU A 180 -7.07 -3.71 16.25
C GLU A 180 -7.65 -2.73 17.27
N ASN A 181 -7.51 -1.41 17.04
CA ASN A 181 -7.81 -0.37 18.03
C ASN A 181 -9.16 0.33 17.81
N LYS A 182 -10.04 -0.21 16.96
CA LYS A 182 -11.37 0.35 16.77
C LYS A 182 -12.35 -0.14 17.84
N HIS A 183 -13.25 0.75 18.26
CA HIS A 183 -14.39 0.34 19.05
C HIS A 183 -15.33 -0.55 18.22
N ARG A 184 -15.96 -1.55 18.83
CA ARG A 184 -16.77 -2.57 18.13
C ARG A 184 -17.92 -1.97 17.30
N ARG A 185 -18.48 -0.85 17.74
CA ARG A 185 -19.59 -0.15 17.04
C ARG A 185 -19.12 0.78 15.93
N THR A 186 -17.84 1.15 15.91
CA THR A 186 -17.30 2.07 14.90
C THR A 186 -17.00 1.31 13.61
N HIS A 187 -17.49 1.85 12.50
CA HIS A 187 -17.23 1.24 11.20
C HIS A 187 -15.77 1.46 10.77
N MET A 188 -15.27 0.56 9.91
CA MET A 188 -13.87 0.61 9.45
C MET A 188 -13.54 1.93 8.75
N TYR A 189 -14.43 2.40 7.88
CA TYR A 189 -14.23 3.61 7.08
C TYR A 189 -14.19 4.89 7.95
N GLU A 190 -14.96 4.93 9.05
CA GLU A 190 -14.96 6.04 10.00
C GLU A 190 -13.63 6.12 10.75
N LYS A 191 -13.17 5.00 11.33
CA LYS A 191 -11.89 4.94 12.04
C LYS A 191 -10.73 5.25 11.10
N LEU A 192 -10.73 4.68 9.90
CA LEU A 192 -9.67 4.92 8.93
C LEU A 192 -9.61 6.40 8.48
N SER A 193 -10.76 7.05 8.32
CA SER A 193 -10.80 8.50 8.04
C SER A 193 -10.21 9.34 9.18
N GLN A 194 -10.43 8.96 10.44
CA GLN A 194 -9.90 9.65 11.61
C GLN A 194 -8.38 9.49 11.70
N GLU A 195 -7.87 8.27 11.52
CA GLU A 195 -6.43 7.99 11.57
C GLU A 195 -5.67 8.65 10.42
N LEU A 196 -6.23 8.68 9.20
CA LEU A 196 -5.60 9.40 8.08
C LEU A 196 -5.52 10.90 8.34
N LEU A 197 -6.58 11.52 8.89
CA LEU A 197 -6.58 12.94 9.24
C LEU A 197 -5.59 13.24 10.38
N ALA A 198 -5.48 12.37 11.38
CA ALA A 198 -4.49 12.49 12.45
C ALA A 198 -3.06 12.36 11.88
N ALA A 199 -2.80 11.33 11.06
CA ALA A 199 -1.50 11.12 10.43
C ALA A 199 -1.09 12.25 9.49
N PHE A 200 -2.06 12.88 8.81
CA PHE A 200 -1.83 14.09 8.02
C PHE A 200 -1.30 15.24 8.88
N GLN A 201 -1.83 15.40 10.09
CA GLN A 201 -1.37 16.37 11.09
C GLN A 201 -0.13 15.89 11.87
N LYS A 202 0.47 14.75 11.49
CA LYS A 202 1.61 14.10 12.18
C LYS A 202 1.29 13.66 13.60
N GLU A 203 0.02 13.39 13.87
CA GLU A 203 -0.49 12.87 15.13
C GLU A 203 -1.01 11.43 14.95
N GLY A 204 -1.40 10.80 16.06
CA GLY A 204 -1.99 9.47 16.07
C GLY A 204 -1.01 8.33 16.35
N ASN A 205 -1.58 7.14 16.53
CA ASN A 205 -0.86 5.96 17.00
C ASN A 205 0.14 5.43 15.97
N VAL A 206 -0.16 5.58 14.68
CA VAL A 206 0.73 5.14 13.59
C VAL A 206 2.01 5.98 13.57
N ILE A 207 1.90 7.29 13.77
CA ILE A 207 3.07 8.19 13.86
C ILE A 207 3.88 7.89 15.12
N LYS A 208 3.21 7.67 16.27
CA LYS A 208 3.88 7.22 17.50
C LYS A 208 4.70 5.96 17.27
N LYS A 209 4.15 4.95 16.57
CA LYS A 209 4.85 3.72 16.22
C LYS A 209 6.07 3.94 15.32
N LYS A 210 5.99 4.85 14.35
CA LYS A 210 7.14 5.28 13.54
C LYS A 210 8.23 5.88 14.42
N LEU A 211 7.86 6.80 15.31
CA LEU A 211 8.80 7.47 16.21
C LEU A 211 9.47 6.50 17.19
N GLU A 212 8.72 5.54 17.73
CA GLU A 212 9.27 4.47 18.58
C GLU A 212 10.30 3.61 17.83
N LEU A 213 10.01 3.25 16.58
CA LEU A 213 10.98 2.53 15.74
C LEU A 213 12.25 3.35 15.51
N HIS A 214 12.13 4.66 15.29
CA HIS A 214 13.27 5.56 15.08
C HIS A 214 14.10 5.72 16.35
N LYS A 215 13.47 5.90 17.51
CA LYS A 215 14.15 5.92 18.82
C LYS A 215 14.91 4.62 19.09
N MET A 216 14.30 3.48 18.78
CA MET A 216 14.96 2.18 18.95
C MET A 216 16.12 1.99 17.96
N ALA A 217 16.01 2.49 16.73
CA ALA A 217 17.10 2.49 15.77
C ALA A 217 18.25 3.39 16.20
N GLU A 218 17.95 4.57 16.74
CA GLU A 218 18.94 5.52 17.25
C GLU A 218 19.70 4.95 18.46
N ALA A 219 18.99 4.35 19.41
CA ALA A 219 19.60 3.70 20.57
C ALA A 219 20.59 2.59 20.16
N ASN A 220 20.30 1.88 19.08
CA ASN A 220 21.11 0.78 18.55
C ASN A 220 22.08 1.20 17.43
N ARG A 221 22.34 2.50 17.25
CA ARG A 221 23.21 3.00 16.17
C ARG A 221 24.61 2.38 16.16
N ALA A 222 25.14 2.03 17.33
CA ALA A 222 26.46 1.41 17.46
C ALA A 222 26.55 0.06 16.73
N TYR A 223 25.45 -0.71 16.63
CA TYR A 223 25.44 -2.00 15.96
C TYR A 223 25.37 -1.92 14.44
N ALA A 224 25.35 -0.73 13.84
CA ALA A 224 25.30 -0.55 12.39
C ALA A 224 26.44 -1.27 11.65
N HIS A 225 27.61 -1.42 12.29
CA HIS A 225 28.78 -2.14 11.75
C HIS A 225 28.61 -3.66 11.68
N TYR A 226 27.55 -4.23 12.27
CA TYR A 226 27.23 -5.65 12.09
C TYR A 226 26.59 -5.95 10.73
N ARG A 227 26.29 -4.91 9.93
CA ARG A 227 25.80 -5.05 8.56
C ARG A 227 26.96 -5.34 7.60
N TRP A 228 26.81 -6.34 6.74
CA TRP A 228 27.83 -6.77 5.77
C TRP A 228 27.45 -6.50 4.30
N TRP A 229 26.44 -5.66 4.06
CA TRP A 229 25.97 -5.24 2.74
C TRP A 229 25.80 -3.72 2.67
#